data_AF-A0A3N5WSA1-F1
#
_entry.id   AF-A0A3N5WSA1-F1
#
_cell.length_a   1.000
_cell.length_b   1.000
_cell.length_c   1.000
_cell.angle_alpha   90.00
_cell.angle_beta   90.00
_cell.angle_gamma   90.00
#
_symmetry.space_group_name_H-M   'P 1'
#
loop_
_entity.id
_entity.type
_entity.pdbx_description
1 polymer ?
#
loop_
_entity_poly.entity_id
_entity_poly.type
_entity_poly.pdbx_seq_one_letter_code
_entity_poly.pdbx_strand_id
1 'polypeptide(L)'
;RRKKQADFNEAHGIIPVSITKTVRDITERLSAGAHAVAEGGAAYSVDRKASGGMPKTELQRVIAEMEKQMKQAAKDLEFEKAAALRDQIFELKAILVEESDMTPLQKVRVLSGEE
;
A
#
# COMPACT_ATOMS: atom_id res chain seq x y z
N ARG A 1 -29.70 -10.58 -17.66
CA ARG A 1 -29.58 -9.60 -16.54
C ARG A 1 -29.39 -8.18 -17.03
N ARG A 2 -28.38 -7.87 -17.86
CA ARG A 2 -28.11 -6.51 -18.38
C ARG A 2 -29.26 -5.90 -19.18
N LYS A 3 -29.92 -6.67 -20.04
CA LYS A 3 -31.13 -6.23 -20.77
C LYS A 3 -32.23 -5.72 -19.82
N LYS A 4 -32.59 -6.51 -18.81
CA LYS A 4 -33.55 -6.10 -17.76
C LYS A 4 -33.14 -4.80 -17.03
N GLN A 5 -31.84 -4.60 -16.81
CA GLN A 5 -31.32 -3.39 -16.16
C GLN A 5 -31.43 -2.18 -17.09
N ALA A 6 -31.17 -2.35 -18.40
CA ALA A 6 -31.34 -1.30 -19.39
C ALA A 6 -32.82 -0.92 -19.55
N ASP A 7 -33.71 -1.90 -19.72
CA ASP A 7 -35.16 -1.69 -19.88
C ASP A 7 -35.75 -0.97 -18.64
N PHE A 8 -35.30 -1.34 -17.43
CA PHE A 8 -35.70 -0.67 -16.20
C PHE A 8 -35.18 0.76 -16.12
N ASN A 9 -33.93 0.98 -16.48
CA ASN A 9 -33.33 2.31 -16.48
C ASN A 9 -34.01 3.24 -17.47
N GLU A 10 -34.34 2.76 -18.68
CA GLU A 10 -35.07 3.52 -19.69
C GLU A 10 -36.49 3.86 -19.24
N ALA A 11 -37.23 2.88 -18.71
CA ALA A 11 -38.59 3.07 -18.20
C ALA A 11 -38.68 4.07 -17.03
N HIS A 12 -37.59 4.26 -16.28
CA HIS A 12 -37.55 5.14 -15.10
C HIS A 12 -36.66 6.37 -15.30
N GLY A 13 -36.11 6.60 -16.50
CA GLY A 13 -35.22 7.73 -16.79
C GLY A 13 -33.92 7.74 -15.98
N ILE A 14 -33.41 6.57 -15.57
CA ILE A 14 -32.20 6.44 -14.75
C ILE A 14 -30.97 6.45 -15.64
N ILE A 15 -30.11 7.46 -15.46
CA ILE A 15 -28.80 7.54 -16.12
C ILE A 15 -27.76 6.86 -15.22
N PRO A 16 -27.11 5.78 -15.67
CA PRO A 16 -26.06 5.12 -14.88
C PRO A 16 -24.85 6.04 -14.75
N VAL A 17 -24.48 6.35 -13.50
CA VAL A 17 -23.29 7.15 -13.17
C VAL A 17 -22.36 6.35 -12.25
N SER A 18 -21.05 6.56 -12.40
CA SER A 18 -20.07 5.99 -11.47
C SER A 18 -20.20 6.66 -10.10
N ILE A 19 -20.21 5.87 -9.04
CA ILE A 19 -20.26 6.41 -7.68
C ILE A 19 -18.87 6.92 -7.32
N THR A 20 -18.70 8.24 -7.23
CA THR A 20 -17.50 8.86 -6.65
C THR A 20 -17.70 8.98 -5.13
N LYS A 21 -17.19 8.02 -4.37
CA LYS A 21 -17.14 8.12 -2.90
C LYS A 21 -15.84 8.82 -2.51
N THR A 22 -15.93 9.93 -1.78
CA THR A 22 -14.80 10.48 -1.03
C THR A 22 -14.36 9.45 0.00
N VAL A 23 -13.10 9.00 -0.08
CA VAL A 23 -12.50 8.17 0.95
C VAL A 23 -12.49 9.00 2.23
N ARG A 24 -13.34 8.64 3.18
CA ARG A 24 -13.28 9.23 4.52
C ARG A 24 -12.14 8.54 5.22
N ASP A 25 -11.07 9.27 5.48
CA ASP A 25 -9.92 8.74 6.18
C ASP A 25 -10.34 8.43 7.63
N ILE A 26 -10.36 7.14 7.96
CA ILE A 26 -10.78 6.65 9.28
C ILE A 26 -9.72 7.02 10.33
N THR A 27 -8.49 7.30 9.89
CA THR A 27 -7.38 7.73 10.76
C THR A 27 -7.67 9.07 11.41
N GLU A 28 -8.36 9.99 10.74
CA GLU A 28 -8.69 11.31 11.30
C GLU A 28 -9.64 11.16 12.51
N ARG A 29 -10.61 10.24 12.42
CA ARG A 29 -11.56 9.94 13.50
C ARG A 29 -10.93 9.18 14.67
N LEU A 30 -9.89 8.39 14.41
CA LEU A 30 -9.11 7.69 15.44
C LEU A 30 -8.07 8.62 16.10
N SER A 31 -7.53 9.60 15.35
CA SER A 31 -6.56 10.57 15.85
C SER A 31 -7.15 11.55 16.87
N ALA A 32 -8.43 11.91 16.73
CA ALA A 32 -9.11 12.81 17.66
C ALA A 32 -9.24 12.24 19.10
N GLY A 33 -9.07 10.92 19.28
CA GLY A 33 -9.04 10.28 20.59
C GLY A 33 -7.64 9.88 21.08
N ALA A 34 -6.61 10.00 20.25
CA ALA A 34 -5.26 9.46 20.50
C ALA A 34 -4.17 10.56 20.59
N HIS A 35 -4.53 11.79 20.94
CA HIS A 35 -3.59 12.88 21.21
C HIS A 35 -2.83 12.75 22.54
N ALA A 36 -2.63 11.53 23.05
CA ALA A 36 -1.75 11.26 24.18
C ALA A 36 -0.93 10.01 23.87
N VAL A 37 0.37 10.11 24.10
CA VAL A 37 1.39 9.06 23.89
C VAL A 37 1.92 8.97 22.46
N ALA A 38 2.48 10.08 21.97
CA ALA A 38 3.67 9.99 21.13
C ALA A 38 4.84 9.59 22.03
N GLU A 39 5.08 8.29 22.19
CA GLU A 39 6.39 7.81 22.66
C GLU A 39 7.27 7.50 21.44
N GLY A 40 8.54 7.89 21.57
CA GLY A 40 9.46 8.10 20.47
C GLY A 40 9.64 6.87 19.59
N GLY A 41 9.53 7.10 18.28
CA GLY A 41 9.83 6.08 17.27
C GLY A 41 11.23 5.53 17.48
N ALA A 42 11.31 4.25 17.82
CA ALA A 42 12.51 3.47 17.67
C ALA A 42 12.84 3.47 16.17
N ALA A 43 13.82 4.27 15.77
CA ALA A 43 14.37 4.24 14.44
C ALA A 43 15.04 2.89 14.23
N TYR A 44 14.30 1.93 13.67
CA TYR A 44 14.88 0.76 13.05
C TYR A 44 15.51 1.22 11.73
N SER A 45 16.67 1.86 11.82
CA SER A 45 17.51 2.12 10.67
C SER A 45 18.00 0.77 10.16
N VAL A 46 17.29 0.21 9.18
CA VAL A 46 17.84 -0.87 8.36
C VAL A 46 19.06 -0.29 7.65
N ASP A 47 20.18 -0.96 7.83
CA ASP A 47 21.50 -0.52 7.40
C ASP A 47 21.52 -0.31 5.87
N ARG A 48 21.32 0.93 5.42
CA ARG A 48 21.29 1.32 3.99
C ARG A 48 22.54 0.91 3.21
N LYS A 49 23.61 0.48 3.88
CA LYS A 49 24.85 -0.01 3.27
C LYS A 49 24.81 -1.48 2.86
N ALA A 50 23.88 -2.29 3.36
CA ALA A 50 23.79 -3.71 3.00
C ALA A 50 23.13 -3.95 1.63
N SER A 51 22.38 -2.98 1.11
CA SER A 51 21.60 -3.13 -0.13
C SER A 51 22.34 -2.70 -1.39
N GLY A 52 23.43 -1.92 -1.29
CA GLY A 52 24.15 -1.34 -2.43
C GLY A 52 24.94 -2.32 -3.32
N GLY A 53 24.69 -3.62 -3.21
CA GLY A 53 25.35 -4.66 -4.00
C GLY A 53 24.49 -5.90 -4.27
N MET A 54 23.22 -5.90 -3.90
CA MET A 54 22.33 -7.04 -4.13
C MET A 54 21.70 -6.93 -5.52
N PRO A 55 21.78 -7.96 -6.38
CA PRO A 55 21.15 -7.90 -7.70
C PRO A 55 19.64 -7.68 -7.56
N LYS A 56 19.07 -6.82 -8.42
CA LYS A 56 17.64 -6.46 -8.42
C LYS A 56 16.70 -7.66 -8.32
N THR A 57 17.09 -8.79 -8.90
CA THR A 57 16.37 -10.08 -8.86
C THR A 57 16.30 -10.69 -7.47
N GLU A 58 17.35 -10.54 -6.66
CA GLU A 58 17.39 -11.07 -5.30
C GLU A 58 16.59 -10.17 -4.35
N LEU A 59 16.66 -8.84 -4.51
CA LEU A 59 15.79 -7.90 -3.79
C LEU A 59 14.30 -8.18 -4.05
N GLN A 60 13.92 -8.41 -5.30
CA GLN A 60 12.54 -8.79 -5.65
C GLN A 60 12.10 -10.10 -4.97
N ARG A 61 13.00 -11.08 -4.87
CA ARG A 61 12.71 -12.35 -4.19
C ARG A 61 12.51 -12.15 -2.69
N VAL A 62 13.36 -11.35 -2.06
CA VAL A 62 13.23 -11.00 -0.63
C VAL A 62 11.91 -10.28 -0.37
N ILE A 63 11.56 -9.28 -1.20
CA ILE A 63 10.28 -8.57 -1.12
C ILE A 63 9.10 -9.55 -1.22
N ALA A 64 9.12 -10.49 -2.18
CA ALA A 64 8.05 -11.46 -2.35
C ALA A 64 7.87 -12.39 -1.14
N GLU A 65 8.97 -12.81 -0.52
CA GLU A 65 8.91 -13.63 0.70
C GLU A 65 8.40 -12.83 1.90
N MET A 66 8.85 -11.58 2.06
CA MET A 66 8.34 -10.68 3.11
C MET A 66 6.85 -10.37 2.93
N GLU A 67 6.38 -10.17 1.70
CA GLU A 67 4.96 -9.99 1.40
C GLU A 67 4.13 -11.22 1.80
N LYS A 68 4.67 -12.42 1.59
CA LYS A 68 4.02 -13.67 2.02
C LYS A 68 3.95 -13.75 3.54
N GLN A 69 5.02 -13.41 4.25
CA GLN A 69 5.06 -13.36 5.71
C GLN A 69 4.10 -12.31 6.27
N MET A 70 4.03 -11.12 5.65
CA MET A 70 3.09 -10.05 6.02
C MET A 70 1.64 -10.52 5.86
N LYS A 71 1.31 -11.16 4.72
CA LYS A 71 -0.03 -11.72 4.47
C LYS A 71 -0.37 -12.83 5.47
N GLN A 72 0.61 -13.63 5.89
CA GLN A 72 0.40 -14.66 6.90
C GLN A 72 0.15 -14.04 8.28
N ALA A 73 0.99 -13.10 8.73
CA ALA A 73 0.78 -12.37 9.97
C ALA A 73 -0.59 -11.66 10.01
N ALA A 74 -1.04 -11.10 8.89
CA ALA A 74 -2.38 -10.50 8.77
C ALA A 74 -3.51 -11.54 8.90
N LYS A 75 -3.33 -12.77 8.39
CA LYS A 75 -4.30 -13.87 8.58
C LYS A 75 -4.36 -14.34 10.03
N ASP A 76 -3.21 -14.34 10.70
CA ASP A 76 -3.05 -14.77 12.09
C ASP A 76 -3.43 -13.64 13.08
N LEU A 77 -3.95 -12.51 12.59
CA LEU A 77 -4.36 -11.33 13.36
C LEU A 77 -3.20 -10.61 14.09
N GLU A 78 -1.95 -10.89 13.71
CA GLU A 78 -0.73 -10.25 14.21
C GLU A 78 -0.48 -8.90 13.49
N PHE A 79 -1.35 -7.91 13.72
CA PHE A 79 -1.33 -6.65 12.95
C PHE A 79 -0.08 -5.80 13.16
N GLU A 80 0.51 -5.79 14.36
CA GLU A 80 1.75 -5.04 14.63
C GLU A 80 2.92 -5.58 13.80
N LYS A 81 3.03 -6.91 13.71
CA LYS A 81 4.04 -7.58 12.91
C LYS A 81 3.80 -7.40 11.41
N ALA A 82 2.54 -7.45 10.98
CA ALA A 82 2.19 -7.15 9.59
C ALA A 82 2.52 -5.69 9.22
N ALA A 83 2.31 -4.75 10.14
CA ALA A 83 2.68 -3.34 9.94
C ALA A 83 4.21 -3.16 9.84
N ALA A 84 4.97 -3.78 10.73
CA ALA A 84 6.44 -3.75 10.66
C ALA A 84 6.97 -4.33 9.33
N LEU A 85 6.42 -5.46 8.89
CA LEU A 85 6.79 -6.08 7.61
C LEU A 85 6.41 -5.19 6.42
N ARG A 86 5.26 -4.52 6.46
CA ARG A 86 4.84 -3.56 5.43
C ARG A 86 5.85 -2.43 5.29
N ASP A 87 6.28 -1.85 6.40
CA ASP A 87 7.20 -0.71 6.40
C ASP A 87 8.57 -1.11 5.82
N GLN A 88 9.08 -2.29 6.20
CA GLN A 88 10.31 -2.85 5.62
C GLN A 88 10.18 -3.14 4.11
N ILE A 89 9.04 -3.68 3.66
CA ILE A 89 8.78 -3.91 2.22
C ILE A 89 8.78 -2.58 1.46
N PHE A 90 8.20 -1.53 2.04
CA PHE A 90 8.16 -0.21 1.42
C PHE A 90 9.57 0.38 1.24
N GLU A 91 10.43 0.26 2.24
CA GLU A 91 11.83 0.69 2.14
C GLU A 91 12.59 -0.07 1.05
N LEU A 92 12.44 -1.39 0.98
CA LEU A 92 13.09 -2.20 -0.07
C LEU A 92 12.58 -1.86 -1.48
N LYS A 93 11.29 -1.59 -1.62
CA LYS A 93 10.71 -1.13 -2.90
C LYS A 93 11.22 0.26 -3.28
N ALA A 94 11.38 1.16 -2.31
CA ALA A 94 11.96 2.49 -2.56
C ALA A 94 13.39 2.38 -3.12
N ILE A 95 14.23 1.52 -2.53
CA ILE A 95 15.59 1.27 -3.02
C ILE A 95 15.57 0.73 -4.46
N LEU A 96 14.70 -0.24 -4.75
CA LEU A 96 14.56 -0.81 -6.10
C LEU A 96 14.15 0.24 -7.14
N VAL A 97 13.24 1.15 -6.76
CA VAL A 97 12.76 2.24 -7.61
C VAL A 97 13.82 3.33 -7.78
N GLU A 98 14.60 3.64 -6.74
CA GLU A 98 15.72 4.58 -6.82
C GLU A 98 16.79 4.10 -7.79
N GLU A 99 17.15 2.80 -7.75
CA GLU A 99 18.08 2.15 -8.67
C GLU A 99 17.55 1.97 -10.11
N SER A 100 16.27 2.26 -10.35
CA SER A 100 15.67 2.21 -11.68
C SER A 100 15.71 3.59 -12.37
N ASP A 101 16.03 3.60 -13.67
CA ASP A 101 16.14 4.82 -14.50
C ASP A 101 14.76 5.41 -14.88
N MET A 102 13.79 5.36 -13.97
CA MET A 102 12.44 5.90 -14.19
C MET A 102 12.39 7.41 -13.93
N THR A 103 11.47 8.10 -14.61
CA THR A 103 11.22 9.52 -14.33
C THR A 103 10.64 9.71 -12.92
N PRO A 104 10.82 10.88 -12.27
CA PRO A 104 10.29 11.13 -10.93
C PRO A 104 8.79 10.83 -10.78
N LEU A 105 7.99 11.14 -11.80
CA LEU A 105 6.55 10.84 -11.80
C LEU A 105 6.25 9.34 -11.91
N GLN A 106 7.03 8.60 -12.68
CA GLN A 106 6.91 7.15 -12.77
C GLN A 106 7.32 6.47 -11.45
N LYS A 107 8.35 7.00 -10.77
CA LYS A 107 8.76 6.52 -9.44
C LYS A 107 7.65 6.67 -8.42
N VAL A 108 7.03 7.86 -8.35
CA VAL A 108 5.90 8.12 -7.43
C VAL A 108 4.72 7.21 -7.74
N ARG A 109 4.38 7.03 -9.03
CA ARG A 109 3.28 6.15 -9.45
C ARG A 109 3.49 4.70 -8.98
N VAL A 110 4.69 4.15 -9.19
CA VAL A 110 5.04 2.78 -8.76
C VAL A 110 5.05 2.64 -7.24
N LEU A 111 5.56 3.65 -6.51
CA LEU A 111 5.55 3.66 -5.03
C LEU A 111 4.13 3.78 -4.45
N SER A 112 3.22 4.47 -5.13
CA SER A 112 1.83 4.63 -4.71
C SER A 112 0.94 3.41 -4.96
N GLY A 113 1.46 2.37 -5.63
CA GLY A 113 0.71 1.16 -5.95
C GLY A 113 -0.30 1.33 -7.10
N GLU A 114 -0.21 2.44 -7.84
CA GLU A 114 -0.93 2.67 -9.09
C GLU A 114 -0.17 2.00 -10.25
N GLU A 115 -0.19 0.66 -10.31
CA GLU A 115 0.20 -0.08 -11.52
C GLU A 115 -1.00 -0.33 -12.44
#